data_AF-A0A7K3VNW9-F1
#
_entry.id   AF-A0A7K3VNW9-F1
#
_cell.length_a   1.000
_cell.length_b   1.000
_cell.length_c   1.000
_cell.angle_alpha   90.00
_cell.angle_beta   90.00
_cell.angle_gamma   90.00
#
_symmetry.space_group_name_H-M   'P 1'
#
loop_
_entity.id
_entity.type
_entity.pdbx_description
1 polymer ?
#
loop_
_entity_poly.entity_id
_entity_poly.type
_entity_poly.pdbx_seq_one_letter_code
_entity_poly.pdbx_strand_id
1 'polypeptide(L)'
;MAEIHDDVAAEKAAHETVLRTLDRPTIRAGASTPWGRAQVSRQFADGIVLHSTASHGGFHLDENANAAVHALFRNDGEFYEEDCEWAKVAHAFPQLFTAYERRLADRTLRDTYPDAYERVMSVTLKDGQSHIRDRQEFEKRHRNDWVVIAALNSDHKPGFVECIATLGGIRGETGERRFLVPGADYVSGRHGFVIDPLKHEAYDGPSSFVT
;
A
#
# COMPACT_ATOMS: atom_id res chain seq x y z
N MET A 1 -19.82 -11.33 10.64
CA MET A 1 -19.33 -12.25 9.60
C MET A 1 -20.28 -12.30 8.40
N ALA A 2 -21.59 -12.57 8.59
CA ALA A 2 -22.57 -12.51 7.50
C ALA A 2 -22.77 -11.09 6.94
N GLU A 3 -22.86 -10.08 7.80
CA GLU A 3 -23.12 -8.68 7.42
C GLU A 3 -21.99 -8.04 6.58
N ILE A 4 -20.74 -8.42 6.83
CA ILE A 4 -19.57 -7.96 6.05
C ILE A 4 -19.51 -8.66 4.68
N HIS A 5 -19.96 -9.92 4.60
CA HIS A 5 -19.97 -10.68 3.35
C HIS A 5 -21.05 -10.15 2.39
N ASP A 6 -22.22 -9.79 2.93
CA ASP A 6 -23.33 -9.23 2.15
C ASP A 6 -23.00 -7.84 1.60
N ASP A 7 -22.28 -7.01 2.37
CA ASP A 7 -21.82 -5.68 1.93
C ASP A 7 -20.80 -5.76 0.79
N VAL A 8 -19.81 -6.66 0.90
CA VAL A 8 -18.83 -6.91 -0.18
C VAL A 8 -19.50 -7.45 -1.45
N ALA A 9 -20.48 -8.34 -1.30
CA ALA A 9 -21.22 -8.88 -2.43
C ALA A 9 -22.06 -7.79 -3.13
N ALA A 10 -22.73 -6.93 -2.37
CA ALA A 10 -23.50 -5.81 -2.90
C ALA A 10 -22.60 -4.78 -3.61
N GLU A 11 -21.45 -4.44 -3.02
CA GLU A 11 -20.46 -3.55 -3.62
C GLU A 11 -19.90 -4.10 -4.93
N LYS A 12 -19.58 -5.39 -4.97
CA LYS A 12 -19.11 -6.06 -6.18
C LYS A 12 -20.19 -6.04 -7.28
N ALA A 13 -21.43 -6.34 -6.95
CA ALA A 13 -22.55 -6.31 -7.90
C ALA A 13 -22.79 -4.89 -8.45
N ALA A 14 -22.71 -3.87 -7.60
CA ALA A 14 -22.80 -2.47 -8.02
C ALA A 14 -21.62 -2.09 -8.93
N HIS A 15 -20.40 -2.50 -8.60
CA HIS A 15 -19.21 -2.30 -9.44
C HIS A 15 -19.38 -2.95 -10.81
N GLU A 16 -19.77 -4.22 -10.88
CA GLU A 16 -20.00 -4.94 -12.13
C GLU A 16 -21.10 -4.31 -12.99
N THR A 17 -22.16 -3.82 -12.36
CA THR A 17 -23.26 -3.15 -13.05
C THR A 17 -22.79 -1.87 -13.73
N VAL A 18 -22.08 -1.00 -13.00
CA VAL A 18 -21.54 0.25 -13.57
C VAL A 18 -20.46 -0.06 -14.60
N LEU A 19 -19.59 -1.03 -14.34
CA LEU A 19 -18.51 -1.40 -15.26
C LEU A 19 -19.04 -1.78 -16.65
N ARG A 20 -20.20 -2.46 -16.72
CA ARG A 20 -20.86 -2.79 -18.00
C ARG A 20 -21.43 -1.58 -18.74
N THR A 21 -21.66 -0.47 -18.04
CA THR A 21 -22.12 0.79 -18.67
C THR A 21 -20.97 1.64 -19.18
N LEU A 22 -19.75 1.37 -18.74
CA LEU A 22 -18.56 2.08 -19.19
C LEU A 22 -18.07 1.44 -20.49
N ASP A 23 -18.12 2.20 -21.58
CA ASP A 23 -17.61 1.77 -22.87
C ASP A 23 -16.08 1.81 -22.87
N ARG A 24 -15.46 0.67 -22.53
CA ARG A 24 -13.99 0.51 -22.45
C ARG A 24 -13.51 -0.53 -23.46
N PRO A 25 -13.63 -0.28 -24.77
CA PRO A 25 -13.38 -1.29 -25.80
C PRO A 25 -11.90 -1.69 -25.84
N THR A 26 -11.65 -2.96 -26.11
CA THR A 26 -10.31 -3.42 -26.48
C THR A 26 -9.95 -2.85 -27.84
N ILE A 27 -8.78 -2.22 -27.93
CA ILE A 27 -8.24 -1.65 -29.16
C ILE A 27 -7.02 -2.45 -29.62
N ARG A 28 -6.48 -2.09 -30.80
CA ARG A 28 -5.28 -2.72 -31.34
C ARG A 28 -4.11 -2.61 -30.36
N ALA A 29 -3.57 -3.77 -29.97
CA ALA A 29 -2.38 -3.87 -29.14
C ALA A 29 -1.08 -3.59 -29.92
N GLY A 30 0.05 -3.59 -29.23
CA GLY A 30 1.39 -3.45 -29.81
C GLY A 30 2.04 -2.07 -29.65
N ALA A 31 1.40 -1.16 -28.92
CA ALA A 31 1.98 0.10 -28.48
C ALA A 31 3.29 -0.14 -27.70
N SER A 32 4.26 0.75 -27.89
CA SER A 32 5.49 0.75 -27.09
C SER A 32 5.20 1.46 -25.77
N THR A 33 5.42 0.78 -24.65
CA THR A 33 5.23 1.33 -23.30
C THR A 33 6.54 1.19 -22.51
N PRO A 34 6.70 1.89 -21.37
CA PRO A 34 7.84 1.71 -20.48
C PRO A 34 8.02 0.26 -20.00
N TRP A 35 6.93 -0.52 -19.97
CA TRP A 35 6.93 -1.93 -19.54
C TRP A 35 7.00 -2.93 -20.70
N GLY A 36 7.42 -2.47 -21.88
CA GLY A 36 7.52 -3.28 -23.10
C GLY A 36 6.33 -3.12 -24.04
N ARG A 37 6.16 -4.06 -24.97
CA ARG A 37 5.07 -3.98 -25.96
C ARG A 37 3.74 -4.40 -25.34
N ALA A 38 2.72 -3.55 -25.49
CA ALA A 38 1.37 -3.84 -25.01
C ALA A 38 0.80 -5.09 -25.71
N GLN A 39 0.30 -6.04 -24.91
CA GLN A 39 -0.41 -7.24 -25.36
C GLN A 39 -1.91 -7.00 -25.40
N VAL A 40 -2.41 -6.18 -24.47
CA VAL A 40 -3.80 -5.74 -24.40
C VAL A 40 -3.82 -4.23 -24.27
N SER A 41 -4.79 -3.59 -24.91
CA SER A 41 -5.01 -2.15 -24.77
C SER A 41 -6.50 -1.88 -24.73
N ARG A 42 -6.95 -1.03 -23.80
CA ARG A 42 -8.35 -0.64 -23.65
C ARG A 42 -8.46 0.87 -23.68
N GLN A 43 -9.34 1.39 -24.52
CA GLN A 43 -9.61 2.82 -24.56
C GLN A 43 -10.58 3.16 -23.42
N PHE A 44 -10.25 4.15 -22.59
CA PHE A 44 -11.12 4.66 -21.53
C PHE A 44 -11.82 5.95 -21.96
N ALA A 45 -11.12 6.78 -22.74
CA ALA A 45 -11.64 7.96 -23.39
C ALA A 45 -10.71 8.35 -24.56
N ASP A 46 -11.05 9.40 -25.29
CA ASP A 46 -10.11 10.02 -26.22
C ASP A 46 -8.86 10.49 -25.46
N GLY A 47 -7.69 10.08 -25.95
CA GLY A 47 -6.41 10.38 -25.32
C GLY A 47 -6.10 9.58 -24.06
N ILE A 48 -6.94 8.65 -23.61
CA ILE A 48 -6.73 7.88 -22.36
C ILE A 48 -6.84 6.38 -22.63
N VAL A 49 -5.71 5.69 -22.55
CA VAL A 49 -5.61 4.26 -22.89
C VAL A 49 -4.94 3.49 -21.75
N LEU A 50 -5.55 2.39 -21.33
CA LEU A 50 -4.92 1.42 -20.44
C LEU A 50 -4.16 0.40 -21.30
N HIS A 51 -2.88 0.22 -21.04
CA HIS A 51 -2.05 -0.80 -21.65
C HIS A 51 -1.68 -1.87 -20.62
N SER A 52 -1.67 -3.13 -21.06
CA SER A 52 -1.17 -4.26 -20.27
C SER A 52 -0.17 -5.06 -21.08
N THR A 53 0.95 -5.42 -20.46
CA THR A 53 2.04 -6.25 -20.97
C THR A 53 2.12 -7.54 -20.17
N ALA A 54 3.09 -8.41 -20.48
CA ALA A 54 3.26 -9.68 -19.77
C ALA A 54 3.76 -9.50 -18.33
N SER A 55 4.40 -8.37 -18.04
CA SER A 55 5.01 -8.09 -16.73
C SER A 55 4.25 -7.05 -15.92
N HIS A 56 3.59 -6.11 -16.60
CA HIS A 56 3.05 -4.91 -15.97
C HIS A 56 2.08 -4.19 -16.92
N GLY A 57 1.53 -3.07 -16.49
CA GLY A 57 0.73 -2.17 -17.30
C GLY A 57 0.63 -0.77 -16.72
N GLY A 58 -0.28 0.00 -17.29
CA GLY A 58 -0.59 1.34 -16.83
C GLY A 58 -1.36 2.15 -17.86
N PHE A 59 -1.78 3.34 -17.44
CA PHE A 59 -2.43 4.30 -18.32
C PHE A 59 -1.39 5.08 -19.12
N HIS A 60 -1.71 5.38 -20.36
CA HIS A 60 -1.08 6.38 -21.17
C HIS A 60 -2.09 7.49 -21.45
N LEU A 61 -1.68 8.74 -21.22
CA LEU A 61 -2.46 9.93 -21.47
C LEU A 61 -1.79 10.73 -22.59
N ASP A 62 -2.54 11.15 -23.60
CA ASP A 62 -1.99 12.14 -24.54
C ASP A 62 -1.74 13.50 -23.86
N GLU A 63 -1.07 14.41 -24.55
CA GLU A 63 -0.69 15.72 -24.01
C GLU A 63 -1.88 16.49 -23.40
N ASN A 64 -3.04 16.46 -24.06
CA ASN A 64 -4.22 17.19 -23.61
C ASN A 64 -4.82 16.55 -22.35
N ALA A 65 -4.95 15.23 -22.32
CA ALA A 65 -5.41 14.50 -21.14
C ALA A 65 -4.41 14.66 -19.98
N ASN A 66 -3.11 14.57 -20.26
CA ASN A 66 -2.07 14.71 -19.25
C ASN A 66 -2.06 16.11 -18.62
N ALA A 67 -2.33 17.15 -19.41
CA ALA A 67 -2.46 18.52 -18.93
C ALA A 67 -3.63 18.72 -17.95
N ALA A 68 -4.68 17.88 -17.99
CA ALA A 68 -5.79 17.94 -17.03
C ALA A 68 -5.44 17.33 -15.66
N VAL A 69 -4.41 16.48 -15.57
CA VAL A 69 -3.92 15.94 -14.29
C VAL A 69 -3.31 17.06 -13.47
N HIS A 70 -3.64 17.14 -12.18
CA HIS A 70 -3.09 18.16 -11.28
C HIS A 70 -1.55 18.12 -11.27
N ALA A 71 -0.88 19.27 -11.25
CA ALA A 71 0.57 19.35 -11.40
C ALA A 71 1.37 18.47 -10.39
N LEU A 72 0.90 18.37 -9.15
CA LEU A 72 1.50 17.49 -8.12
C LEU A 72 1.33 15.98 -8.37
N PHE A 73 0.46 15.60 -9.30
CA PHE A 73 0.20 14.21 -9.70
C PHE A 73 0.62 13.91 -11.14
N ARG A 74 0.95 14.93 -11.94
CA ARG A 74 1.22 14.75 -13.36
C ARG A 74 2.57 14.08 -13.58
N ASN A 75 2.60 13.05 -14.43
CA ASN A 75 3.82 12.43 -14.90
C ASN A 75 4.27 13.08 -16.22
N ASP A 76 5.53 13.51 -16.31
CA ASP A 76 6.09 14.13 -17.52
C ASP A 76 6.13 13.17 -18.71
N GLY A 77 6.31 11.87 -18.42
CA GLY A 77 6.38 10.83 -19.44
C GLY A 77 5.02 10.30 -19.89
N GLU A 78 3.90 10.90 -19.48
CA GLU A 78 2.53 10.55 -19.93
C GLU A 78 2.02 9.14 -19.54
N PHE A 79 2.91 8.29 -19.02
CA PHE A 79 2.60 6.96 -18.51
C PHE A 79 2.39 6.98 -16.99
N TYR A 80 1.38 6.26 -16.54
CA TYR A 80 0.97 6.09 -15.15
C TYR A 80 0.88 4.59 -14.85
N GLU A 81 1.83 4.09 -14.07
CA GLU A 81 1.94 2.70 -13.60
C GLU A 81 0.65 2.16 -12.90
N GLU A 82 0.37 0.86 -13.09
CA GLU A 82 -0.93 0.24 -12.72
C GLU A 82 -1.16 -0.09 -11.24
N ASP A 83 -0.13 -0.22 -10.41
CA ASP A 83 -0.31 -0.52 -8.98
C ASP A 83 -0.65 0.75 -8.19
N CYS A 84 0.02 1.86 -8.52
CA CYS A 84 -0.03 3.09 -7.73
C CYS A 84 -0.50 4.32 -8.53
N GLU A 85 0.05 4.53 -9.73
CA GLU A 85 -0.11 5.82 -10.42
C GLU A 85 -1.43 5.94 -11.19
N TRP A 86 -2.07 4.82 -11.55
CA TRP A 86 -3.42 4.80 -12.11
C TRP A 86 -4.42 5.60 -11.26
N ALA A 87 -4.18 5.66 -9.95
CA ALA A 87 -5.01 6.39 -9.01
C ALA A 87 -5.00 7.90 -9.29
N LYS A 88 -3.91 8.44 -9.84
CA LYS A 88 -3.79 9.83 -10.29
C LYS A 88 -4.71 10.10 -11.48
N VAL A 89 -4.79 9.15 -12.42
CA VAL A 89 -5.71 9.19 -13.57
C VAL A 89 -7.15 9.10 -13.10
N ALA A 90 -7.46 8.18 -12.19
CA ALA A 90 -8.81 8.05 -11.62
C ALA A 90 -9.26 9.28 -10.83
N HIS A 91 -8.33 9.98 -10.18
CA HIS A 91 -8.61 11.26 -9.54
C HIS A 91 -8.88 12.37 -10.55
N ALA A 92 -8.11 12.45 -11.64
CA ALA A 92 -8.29 13.48 -12.66
C ALA A 92 -9.56 13.27 -13.51
N PHE A 93 -9.96 12.01 -13.74
CA PHE A 93 -11.08 11.64 -14.61
C PHE A 93 -12.10 10.73 -13.91
N PRO A 94 -12.71 11.16 -12.80
CA PRO A 94 -13.53 10.29 -11.96
C PRO A 94 -14.75 9.69 -12.68
N GLN A 95 -15.23 10.32 -13.75
CA GLN A 95 -16.33 9.83 -14.58
C GLN A 95 -15.98 8.57 -15.38
N LEU A 96 -14.69 8.30 -15.61
CA LEU A 96 -14.24 7.10 -16.34
C LEU A 96 -14.17 5.87 -15.44
N PHE A 97 -14.42 6.02 -14.14
CA PHE A 97 -14.24 5.00 -13.12
C PHE A 97 -15.51 4.78 -12.31
N THR A 98 -15.72 3.53 -11.91
CA THR A 98 -16.79 3.14 -10.98
C THR A 98 -16.56 3.74 -9.59
N ALA A 99 -17.62 3.85 -8.78
CA ALA A 99 -17.48 4.32 -7.40
C ALA A 99 -16.55 3.45 -6.54
N TYR A 100 -16.44 2.16 -6.86
CA TYR A 100 -15.48 1.26 -6.22
C TYR A 100 -14.03 1.60 -6.61
N GLU A 101 -13.74 1.69 -7.91
CA GLU A 101 -12.40 2.07 -8.42
C GLU A 101 -11.97 3.43 -7.87
N ARG A 102 -12.87 4.42 -7.79
CA ARG A 102 -12.55 5.73 -7.20
C ARG A 102 -12.18 5.66 -5.71
N ARG A 103 -12.82 4.78 -4.94
CA ARG A 103 -12.48 4.59 -3.51
C ARG A 103 -11.13 3.90 -3.34
N LEU A 104 -10.81 2.95 -4.22
CA LEU A 104 -9.47 2.35 -4.26
C LEU A 104 -8.43 3.39 -4.65
N ALA A 105 -8.66 4.19 -5.69
CA ALA A 105 -7.77 5.25 -6.11
C ALA A 105 -7.51 6.26 -4.99
N ASP A 106 -8.57 6.74 -4.30
CA ASP A 106 -8.41 7.64 -3.15
C ASP A 106 -7.53 7.03 -2.04
N ARG A 107 -7.77 5.76 -1.70
CA ARG A 107 -6.94 5.05 -0.72
C ARG A 107 -5.49 4.95 -1.19
N THR A 108 -5.27 4.52 -2.43
CA THR A 108 -3.93 4.41 -3.04
C THR A 108 -3.20 5.74 -3.03
N LEU A 109 -3.86 6.87 -3.35
CA LEU A 109 -3.22 8.18 -3.30
C LEU A 109 -2.81 8.58 -1.87
N ARG A 110 -3.68 8.35 -0.89
CA ARG A 110 -3.36 8.58 0.53
C ARG A 110 -2.21 7.71 1.01
N ASP A 111 -2.19 6.47 0.56
CA ASP A 111 -1.25 5.45 1.00
C ASP A 111 0.10 5.54 0.30
N THR A 112 0.17 6.00 -0.95
CA THR A 112 1.43 6.05 -1.72
C THR A 112 1.98 7.46 -1.87
N TYR A 113 1.12 8.48 -1.93
CA TYR A 113 1.50 9.88 -2.16
C TYR A 113 0.90 10.86 -1.14
N PRO A 114 1.04 10.62 0.18
CA PRO A 114 0.33 11.38 1.22
C PRO A 114 0.61 12.89 1.17
N ASP A 115 1.87 13.31 0.94
CA ASP A 115 2.21 14.73 0.85
C ASP A 115 1.51 15.43 -0.32
N ALA A 116 1.48 14.78 -1.49
CA ALA A 116 0.81 15.32 -2.67
C ALA A 116 -0.71 15.31 -2.48
N TYR A 117 -1.27 14.23 -1.93
CA TYR A 117 -2.68 14.12 -1.63
C TYR A 117 -3.17 15.24 -0.71
N GLU A 118 -2.50 15.47 0.42
CA GLU A 118 -2.85 16.53 1.37
C GLU A 118 -2.87 17.92 0.73
N ARG A 119 -1.90 18.20 -0.15
CA ARG A 119 -1.82 19.49 -0.87
C ARG A 119 -2.92 19.62 -1.91
N VAL A 120 -3.14 18.58 -2.73
CA VAL A 120 -4.17 18.59 -3.78
C VAL A 120 -5.57 18.71 -3.18
N MET A 121 -5.83 17.95 -2.11
CA MET A 121 -7.13 17.92 -1.45
C MET A 121 -7.30 19.02 -0.40
N SER A 122 -6.22 19.74 -0.06
CA SER A 122 -6.18 20.75 1.02
C SER A 122 -6.68 20.18 2.36
N VAL A 123 -6.18 18.99 2.72
CA VAL A 123 -6.52 18.28 3.97
C VAL A 123 -5.26 17.88 4.72
N THR A 124 -5.42 17.52 5.99
CA THR A 124 -4.39 16.81 6.76
C THR A 124 -4.93 15.42 7.07
N LEU A 125 -4.16 14.39 6.70
CA LEU A 125 -4.52 13.00 6.98
C LEU A 125 -4.39 12.74 8.47
N LYS A 126 -5.43 12.14 9.04
CA LYS A 126 -5.50 11.72 10.43
C LYS A 126 -5.05 10.27 10.59
N ASP A 127 -4.85 9.85 11.83
CA ASP A 127 -4.57 8.47 12.21
C ASP A 127 -5.54 7.49 11.52
N GLY A 128 -4.98 6.46 10.89
CA GLY A 128 -5.73 5.44 10.16
C GLY A 128 -6.15 5.83 8.74
N GLN A 129 -5.88 7.06 8.29
CA GLN A 129 -6.25 7.52 6.94
C GLN A 129 -5.16 7.29 5.90
N SER A 130 -3.92 7.02 6.30
CA SER A 130 -2.81 6.66 5.42
C SER A 130 -1.81 5.80 6.18
N HIS A 131 -1.51 4.63 5.65
CA HIS A 131 -0.59 3.71 6.31
C HIS A 131 0.86 4.23 6.33
N ILE A 132 1.26 5.04 5.34
CA ILE A 132 2.58 5.69 5.36
C ILE A 132 2.62 6.73 6.48
N ARG A 133 1.57 7.54 6.64
CA ARG A 133 1.51 8.51 7.76
C ARG A 133 1.50 7.81 9.11
N ASP A 134 0.70 6.75 9.25
CA ASP A 134 0.64 5.95 10.47
C ASP A 134 2.02 5.33 10.78
N ARG A 135 2.72 4.84 9.74
CA ARG A 135 4.07 4.31 9.87
C ARG A 135 5.07 5.38 10.31
N GLN A 136 5.04 6.57 9.71
CA GLN A 136 5.92 7.69 10.05
C GLN A 136 5.72 8.15 11.50
N GLU A 137 4.48 8.28 11.95
CA GLU A 137 4.20 8.67 13.34
C GLU A 137 4.57 7.56 14.32
N PHE A 138 4.40 6.28 13.97
CA PHE A 138 4.90 5.15 14.75
C PHE A 138 6.42 5.21 14.91
N GLU A 139 7.16 5.35 13.81
CA GLU A 139 8.64 5.42 13.83
C GLU A 139 9.13 6.61 14.65
N LYS A 140 8.53 7.79 14.48
CA LYS A 140 8.86 9.00 15.25
C LYS A 140 8.60 8.81 16.75
N ARG A 141 7.46 8.21 17.10
CA ARG A 141 7.09 7.93 18.49
C ARG A 141 8.07 6.97 19.15
N HIS A 142 8.43 5.90 18.44
CA HIS A 142 9.19 4.76 18.95
C HIS A 142 10.67 4.76 18.57
N ARG A 143 11.20 5.88 18.05
CA ARG A 143 12.60 6.05 17.63
C ARG A 143 13.65 5.62 18.66
N ASN A 144 13.32 5.69 19.95
CA ASN A 144 14.21 5.35 21.07
C ASN A 144 13.72 4.12 21.85
N ASP A 145 12.70 3.43 21.35
CA ASP A 145 12.16 2.23 21.97
C ASP A 145 12.69 0.99 21.23
N TRP A 146 12.75 -0.15 21.93
CA TRP A 146 13.09 -1.43 21.31
C TRP A 146 11.88 -1.95 20.52
N VAL A 147 11.99 -1.95 19.19
CA VAL A 147 10.93 -2.43 18.30
C VAL A 147 11.38 -3.73 17.63
N VAL A 148 10.52 -4.74 17.69
CA VAL A 148 10.79 -6.08 17.16
C VAL A 148 10.87 -6.04 15.63
N ILE A 149 11.97 -6.59 15.10
CA ILE A 149 12.23 -6.72 13.67
C ILE A 149 12.12 -8.16 13.17
N ALA A 150 12.27 -9.16 14.05
CA ALA A 150 12.07 -10.57 13.76
C ALA A 150 11.54 -11.30 15.01
N ALA A 151 10.69 -12.30 14.83
CA ALA A 151 10.10 -13.06 15.93
C ALA A 151 9.80 -14.50 15.50
N LEU A 152 9.90 -15.43 16.43
CA LEU A 152 9.46 -16.83 16.29
C LEU A 152 9.06 -17.40 17.65
N ASN A 153 8.31 -18.50 17.65
CA ASN A 153 8.05 -19.22 18.89
C ASN A 153 9.36 -19.83 19.42
N SER A 154 9.63 -19.69 20.71
CA SER A 154 10.85 -20.24 21.31
C SER A 154 10.73 -21.76 21.48
N ASP A 155 11.69 -22.50 20.92
CA ASP A 155 11.82 -23.94 21.16
C ASP A 155 12.43 -24.23 22.55
N HIS A 156 13.12 -23.24 23.13
CA HIS A 156 13.81 -23.37 24.42
C HIS A 156 12.93 -23.01 25.62
N LYS A 157 11.92 -22.14 25.43
CA LYS A 157 10.94 -21.78 26.47
C LYS A 157 9.51 -21.85 25.92
N PRO A 158 8.81 -22.99 26.13
CA PRO A 158 7.43 -23.13 25.70
C PRO A 158 6.52 -22.01 26.23
N GLY A 159 5.67 -21.48 25.35
CA GLY A 159 4.75 -20.38 25.67
C GLY A 159 5.35 -18.97 25.50
N PHE A 160 6.61 -18.86 25.06
CA PHE A 160 7.26 -17.58 24.76
C PHE A 160 7.56 -17.43 23.26
N VAL A 161 7.59 -16.17 22.83
CA VAL A 161 8.09 -15.72 21.53
C VAL A 161 9.48 -15.14 21.75
N GLU A 162 10.48 -15.66 21.03
CA GLU A 162 11.79 -15.05 20.97
C GLU A 162 11.77 -13.94 19.92
N CYS A 163 12.10 -12.73 20.35
CA CYS A 163 12.06 -11.53 19.54
C CYS A 163 13.47 -10.95 19.38
N ILE A 164 13.86 -10.61 18.16
CA ILE A 164 14.99 -9.74 17.86
C ILE A 164 14.45 -8.33 17.65
N ALA A 165 14.98 -7.35 18.39
CA ALA A 165 14.57 -5.95 18.32
C ALA A 165 15.78 -5.01 18.17
N THR A 166 15.53 -3.87 17.54
CA THR A 166 16.47 -2.74 17.42
C THR A 166 15.82 -1.47 17.94
N LEU A 167 16.62 -0.46 18.30
CA LEU A 167 16.09 0.86 18.63
C LEU A 167 15.40 1.46 17.39
N GLY A 168 14.15 1.90 17.54
CA GLY A 168 13.35 2.42 16.43
C GLY A 168 12.90 1.37 15.40
N GLY A 169 13.29 0.11 15.54
CA GLY A 169 12.90 -0.97 14.62
C GLY A 169 13.60 -0.91 13.25
N ILE A 170 14.77 -0.27 13.19
CA ILE A 170 15.57 -0.16 11.98
C ILE A 170 16.28 -1.51 11.73
N ARG A 171 16.05 -2.11 10.57
CA ARG A 171 16.67 -3.39 10.18
C ARG A 171 18.07 -3.15 9.61
N GLY A 172 19.02 -4.03 9.95
CA GLY A 172 20.38 -3.98 9.43
C GLY A 172 21.32 -2.99 10.14
N GLU A 173 20.85 -2.30 11.17
CA GLU A 173 21.71 -1.53 12.08
C GLU A 173 22.38 -2.43 13.14
N THR A 174 23.52 -1.98 13.65
CA THR A 174 24.19 -2.66 14.76
C THR A 174 23.45 -2.40 16.08
N GLY A 175 23.49 -3.37 17.00
CA GLY A 175 22.86 -3.24 18.32
C GLY A 175 21.52 -3.97 18.46
N GLU A 176 21.26 -5.00 17.64
CA GLU A 176 20.17 -5.95 17.87
C GLU A 176 20.23 -6.53 19.29
N ARG A 177 19.06 -6.65 19.92
CA ARG A 177 18.88 -7.33 21.20
C ARG A 177 17.77 -8.35 21.12
N ARG A 178 17.94 -9.44 21.86
CA ARG A 178 16.95 -10.49 21.99
C ARG A 178 16.11 -10.30 23.25
N PHE A 179 14.84 -10.63 23.14
CA PHE A 179 13.86 -10.57 24.22
C PHE A 179 13.00 -11.82 24.21
N LEU A 180 12.55 -12.24 25.38
CA LEU A 180 11.48 -13.23 25.52
C LEU A 180 10.19 -12.52 25.88
N VAL A 181 9.19 -12.65 25.01
CA VAL A 181 7.86 -12.09 25.20
C VAL A 181 6.89 -13.23 25.45
N PRO A 182 6.06 -13.19 26.51
CA PRO A 182 4.99 -14.18 26.67
C PRO A 182 4.12 -14.24 25.42
N GLY A 183 3.79 -15.43 24.93
CA GLY A 183 3.05 -15.58 23.67
C GLY A 183 1.65 -14.93 23.70
N ALA A 184 1.07 -14.77 24.88
CA ALA A 184 -0.20 -14.05 25.07
C ALA A 184 -0.04 -12.51 24.93
N ASP A 185 1.16 -11.98 25.15
CA ASP A 185 1.45 -10.55 25.07
C ASP A 185 1.93 -10.15 23.67
N TYR A 186 2.55 -11.07 22.93
CA TYR A 186 3.05 -10.80 21.58
C TYR A 186 1.91 -10.68 20.57
N VAL A 187 1.74 -9.49 20.01
CA VAL A 187 0.80 -9.23 18.93
C VAL A 187 1.56 -8.74 17.70
N SER A 188 1.46 -9.48 16.60
CA SER A 188 2.01 -9.04 15.32
C SER A 188 1.23 -7.82 14.82
N GLY A 189 1.81 -6.64 15.04
CA GLY A 189 1.24 -5.36 14.63
C GLY A 189 1.72 -4.93 13.24
N ARG A 190 0.89 -4.15 12.54
CA ARG A 190 1.18 -3.63 11.18
C ARG A 190 2.50 -2.86 11.10
N HIS A 191 2.90 -2.17 12.18
CA HIS A 191 4.11 -1.34 12.24
C HIS A 191 5.19 -1.92 13.17
N GLY A 192 5.00 -3.13 13.71
CA GLY A 192 5.92 -3.76 14.65
C GLY A 192 5.37 -3.86 16.07
N PHE A 193 6.10 -4.59 16.91
CA PHE A 193 5.79 -4.78 18.33
C PHE A 193 6.84 -4.04 19.17
N VAL A 194 6.38 -3.20 20.10
CA VAL A 194 7.27 -2.44 20.99
C VAL A 194 7.50 -3.26 22.25
N ILE A 195 8.77 -3.50 22.59
CA ILE A 195 9.16 -4.16 23.83
C ILE A 195 8.87 -3.23 25.01
N ASP A 196 8.07 -3.69 25.97
CA ASP A 196 7.91 -3.08 27.28
C ASP A 196 9.05 -3.55 28.20
N PRO A 197 10.04 -2.70 28.54
CA PRO A 197 11.19 -3.11 29.36
C PRO A 197 10.82 -3.43 30.82
N LEU A 198 9.60 -3.11 31.27
CA LEU A 198 9.12 -3.48 32.59
C LEU A 198 8.50 -4.89 32.62
N LYS A 199 8.17 -5.46 31.45
CA LYS A 199 7.50 -6.76 31.32
C LYS A 199 8.31 -7.80 30.54
N HIS A 200 9.10 -7.35 29.58
CA HIS A 200 9.80 -8.22 28.65
C HIS A 200 11.30 -8.21 28.97
N GLU A 201 11.80 -9.38 29.35
CA GLU A 201 13.20 -9.54 29.74
C GLU A 201 14.10 -9.65 28.50
N ALA A 202 15.27 -9.00 28.57
CA ALA A 202 16.34 -9.27 27.63
C ALA A 202 16.80 -10.72 27.76
N TYR A 203 17.14 -11.34 26.64
CA TYR A 203 17.42 -12.77 26.57
C TYR A 203 18.76 -13.08 25.91
N ASP A 204 19.70 -13.56 26.71
CA ASP A 204 21.04 -13.95 26.28
C ASP A 204 21.24 -15.48 26.18
N GLY A 205 20.18 -16.27 26.34
CA GLY A 205 20.23 -17.73 26.32
C GLY A 205 20.32 -18.35 24.91
N PRO A 206 20.22 -19.69 24.79
CA PRO A 206 20.19 -20.38 23.49
C PRO A 206 19.14 -19.79 22.56
N SER A 207 19.50 -19.59 21.30
CA SER A 207 18.67 -18.91 20.31
C SER A 207 17.97 -19.91 19.41
N SER A 208 16.65 -19.78 19.27
CA SER A 208 15.89 -20.52 18.25
C SER A 208 16.06 -19.91 16.84
N PHE A 209 16.75 -18.77 16.71
CA PHE A 209 17.14 -18.22 15.39
C PHE A 209 18.43 -18.82 14.83
N VAL A 210 19.21 -19.54 15.64
CA VAL A 210 20.45 -20.18 15.23
C VAL A 210 20.20 -21.69 15.28
N THR A 211 20.38 -22.35 14.15
CA THR A 211 20.25 -23.82 14.05
C THR A 211 21.58 -24.48 14.37
#